data_AF-A0A142FV04-F1
#
_entry.id   AF-A0A142FV04-F1
#
_cell.length_a   1.000
_cell.length_b   1.000
_cell.length_c   1.000
_cell.angle_alpha   90.00
_cell.angle_beta   90.00
_cell.angle_gamma   90.00
#
_symmetry.space_group_name_H-M   'P 1'
#
loop_
_entity.id
_entity.type
_entity.pdbx_description
1 polymer ?
#
loop_
_entity_poly.entity_id
_entity_poly.type
_entity_poly.pdbx_seq_one_letter_code
_entity_poly.pdbx_strand_id
1 'polypeptide(L)'
;MHLPFWLTTALLFPVLLYQGKRTRRTTPRLPEASGSTCGQYGEGEPARRVLVIGESTAAGVGVDNHEQGLASQLAKQIHERTGQAIAWHTFGVNGIRLGALNKQLAKADLPEADLVVLSMGVNDTTGFTPRYKFRQQLLELRQLLGARYPAPLMLLSVPPMHLFTALPAPLRHVIGWRARLLDHLYKTLASEMPERFSYVHYPVISDPELLASDGYHPGEKGYRYIAQALAALP
;
A
#
# COMPACT_ATOMS: atom_id res chain seq x y z
N MET A 1 1.20 -21.74 -13.03
CA MET A 1 0.71 -20.50 -13.67
C MET A 1 -0.57 -20.81 -14.41
N HIS A 2 -1.57 -19.93 -14.36
CA HIS A 2 -2.84 -20.12 -15.06
C HIS A 2 -2.66 -19.74 -16.54
N LEU A 3 -2.54 -20.73 -17.42
CA LEU A 3 -2.61 -20.57 -18.87
C LEU A 3 -3.74 -19.61 -19.32
N PRO A 4 -4.95 -19.63 -18.71
CA PRO A 4 -6.00 -18.67 -19.03
C PRO A 4 -5.61 -17.20 -18.87
N PHE A 5 -4.81 -16.84 -17.87
CA PHE A 5 -4.40 -15.44 -17.67
C PHE A 5 -3.53 -14.94 -18.82
N TRP A 6 -2.52 -15.75 -19.19
CA TRP A 6 -1.58 -15.38 -20.24
C TRP A 6 -2.24 -15.40 -21.61
N LEU A 7 -3.13 -16.36 -21.87
CA LEU A 7 -3.91 -16.39 -23.10
C LEU A 7 -4.79 -15.15 -23.25
N THR A 8 -5.57 -14.80 -22.22
CA THR A 8 -6.42 -13.59 -22.23
C THR A 8 -5.58 -12.32 -22.37
N THR A 9 -4.45 -12.22 -21.66
CA THR A 9 -3.56 -11.06 -21.74
C THR A 9 -2.93 -10.92 -23.13
N ALA A 10 -2.53 -12.04 -23.75
CA ALA A 10 -1.95 -12.05 -25.09
C ALA A 10 -2.98 -11.65 -26.16
N LEU A 11 -4.19 -12.23 -26.10
CA LEU A 11 -5.28 -11.90 -27.03
C LEU A 11 -5.71 -10.43 -26.95
N LEU A 12 -5.73 -9.87 -25.73
CA LEU A 12 -6.13 -8.47 -25.52
C LEU A 12 -4.95 -7.48 -25.63
N PHE A 13 -3.71 -7.95 -25.86
CA PHE A 13 -2.50 -7.14 -25.71
C PHE A 13 -2.53 -5.80 -26.46
N PRO A 14 -2.98 -5.71 -27.74
CA PRO A 14 -3.05 -4.43 -28.44
C PRO A 14 -3.98 -3.42 -27.75
N VAL A 15 -5.15 -3.88 -27.28
CA VAL A 15 -6.13 -3.05 -26.56
C VAL A 15 -5.58 -2.64 -25.21
N LEU A 16 -4.98 -3.58 -24.46
CA LEU A 16 -4.38 -3.30 -23.15
C LEU A 16 -3.23 -2.29 -23.25
N LEU A 17 -2.39 -2.38 -24.28
CA LEU A 17 -1.33 -1.42 -24.55
C LEU A 17 -1.89 -0.03 -24.85
N TYR A 18 -2.89 0.07 -25.73
CA TYR A 18 -3.54 1.33 -26.06
C TYR A 18 -4.17 1.97 -24.81
N GLN A 19 -4.98 1.20 -24.07
CA GLN A 19 -5.63 1.67 -22.85
C GLN A 19 -4.61 2.08 -21.79
N GLY A 20 -3.57 1.28 -21.56
CA GLY A 20 -2.53 1.60 -20.59
C GLY A 20 -1.76 2.88 -20.94
N LYS A 21 -1.43 3.09 -22.23
CA LYS A 21 -0.80 4.32 -22.71
C LYS A 21 -1.74 5.53 -22.58
N ARG A 22 -3.02 5.37 -22.93
CA ARG A 22 -4.02 6.45 -22.83
C ARG A 22 -4.22 6.88 -21.38
N THR A 23 -4.50 5.95 -20.48
CA THR A 23 -4.66 6.22 -19.04
C THR A 23 -3.43 6.93 -18.47
N ARG A 24 -2.21 6.44 -18.76
CA ARG A 24 -0.97 7.11 -18.31
C ARG A 24 -0.78 8.54 -18.83
N ARG A 25 -1.42 8.89 -19.95
CA ARG A 25 -1.37 10.23 -20.54
C ARG A 25 -2.46 11.15 -20.00
N THR A 26 -3.64 10.60 -19.69
CA THR A 26 -4.82 11.41 -19.30
C THR A 26 -5.02 11.52 -17.81
N THR A 27 -4.53 10.57 -17.01
CA THR A 27 -4.64 10.63 -15.54
C THR A 27 -3.67 11.67 -15.00
N PRO A 28 -4.14 12.66 -14.21
CA PRO A 28 -3.28 13.63 -13.54
C PRO A 28 -2.22 12.93 -12.71
N ARG A 29 -0.98 13.41 -12.76
CA ARG A 29 0.08 12.95 -11.86
C ARG A 29 0.06 13.82 -10.61
N LEU A 30 -0.39 13.24 -9.52
CA LEU A 30 -0.36 13.89 -8.23
C LEU A 30 1.05 13.77 -7.61
N PRO A 31 1.56 14.84 -6.98
CA PRO A 31 2.83 14.79 -6.27
C PRO A 31 2.73 13.91 -5.02
N GLU A 32 3.88 13.58 -4.44
CA GLU A 32 3.95 13.07 -3.08
C GLU A 32 3.54 14.17 -2.09
N ALA A 33 3.03 13.77 -0.93
CA ALA A 33 2.68 14.72 0.11
C ALA A 33 3.93 15.48 0.59
N SER A 34 3.69 16.72 1.04
CA SER A 34 4.72 17.57 1.64
C SER A 34 4.68 17.52 3.18
N GLY A 35 5.53 18.33 3.82
CA GLY A 35 5.56 18.45 5.28
C GLY A 35 6.33 17.34 5.98
N SER A 36 6.14 17.22 7.29
CA SER A 36 6.87 16.26 8.12
C SER A 36 6.43 14.82 7.82
N THR A 37 7.38 13.91 7.60
CA THR A 37 7.11 12.47 7.45
C THR A 37 6.87 11.75 8.77
N CYS A 38 6.87 12.49 9.89
CA CYS A 38 6.62 11.96 11.22
C CYS A 38 5.84 12.96 12.09
N GLY A 39 5.24 12.44 13.15
CA GLY A 39 4.51 13.23 14.13
C GLY A 39 3.97 12.36 15.26
N GLN A 40 3.14 12.94 16.12
CA GLN A 40 2.52 12.25 17.25
C GLN A 40 1.14 12.84 17.55
N TYR A 41 0.25 11.98 18.05
CA TYR A 41 -0.99 12.39 18.70
C TYR A 41 -0.96 11.99 20.18
N GLY A 42 -1.35 12.90 21.07
CA GLY A 42 -1.18 12.77 22.52
C GLY A 42 0.16 13.30 23.03
N GLU A 43 0.25 13.53 24.34
CA GLU A 43 1.41 14.12 25.01
C GLU A 43 2.28 13.05 25.72
N GLY A 44 3.56 13.36 25.90
CA GLY A 44 4.52 12.48 26.57
C GLY A 44 5.13 11.40 25.66
N GLU A 45 5.75 10.39 26.29
CA GLU A 45 6.35 9.26 25.57
C GLU A 45 5.29 8.42 24.86
N PRO A 46 5.46 8.09 23.56
CA PRO A 46 4.47 7.33 22.82
C PRO A 46 4.38 5.89 23.32
N ALA A 47 3.16 5.46 23.62
CA ALA A 47 2.86 4.08 24.01
C ALA A 47 3.01 3.10 22.83
N ARG A 48 2.81 3.58 21.59
CA ARG A 48 3.12 2.85 20.36
C ARG A 48 3.65 3.78 19.27
N ARG A 49 4.54 3.24 18.44
CA ARG A 49 5.12 3.89 17.26
C ARG A 49 4.67 3.15 16.00
N VAL A 50 3.99 3.85 15.09
CA VAL A 50 3.50 3.30 13.82
C VAL A 50 4.44 3.72 12.69
N LEU A 51 4.83 2.78 11.84
CA LEU A 51 5.56 3.04 10.61
C LEU A 51 4.78 2.49 9.41
N VAL A 52 4.42 3.35 8.47
CA VAL A 52 3.88 2.93 7.17
C VAL A 52 4.98 3.01 6.13
N ILE A 53 5.25 1.90 5.45
CA ILE A 53 6.19 1.83 4.33
C ILE A 53 5.49 1.44 3.04
N GLY A 54 5.95 1.93 1.88
CA GLY A 54 5.36 1.50 0.63
C GLY A 54 5.54 2.39 -0.58
N GLU A 55 4.52 2.37 -1.44
CA GLU A 55 4.46 3.15 -2.69
C GLU A 55 3.70 4.47 -2.50
N SER A 56 2.82 4.82 -3.43
CA SER A 56 2.09 6.09 -3.45
C SER A 56 1.23 6.34 -2.21
N THR A 57 0.57 5.31 -1.67
CA THR A 57 -0.25 5.40 -0.44
C THR A 57 0.59 5.77 0.78
N ALA A 58 1.80 5.23 0.91
CA ALA A 58 2.73 5.58 1.99
C ALA A 58 3.36 6.96 1.74
N ALA A 59 3.60 7.31 0.48
CA ALA A 59 4.11 8.62 0.08
C ALA A 59 3.05 9.74 0.19
N GLY A 60 1.82 9.42 0.61
CA GLY A 60 0.72 10.37 0.77
C GLY A 60 0.27 11.01 -0.54
N VAL A 61 0.39 10.31 -1.66
CA VAL A 61 -0.16 10.80 -2.94
C VAL A 61 -1.67 10.96 -2.81
N GLY A 62 -2.20 12.10 -3.24
CA GLY A 62 -3.63 12.42 -3.12
C GLY A 62 -3.99 13.37 -1.98
N VAL A 63 -3.01 13.77 -1.16
CA VAL A 63 -3.15 14.79 -0.11
C VAL A 63 -2.00 15.80 -0.16
N ASP A 64 -2.18 16.95 0.47
CA ASP A 64 -1.20 18.04 0.41
C ASP A 64 0.00 17.78 1.35
N ASN A 65 -0.26 17.17 2.51
CA ASN A 65 0.77 16.88 3.51
C ASN A 65 0.59 15.51 4.17
N HIS A 66 1.67 15.01 4.77
CA HIS A 66 1.68 13.67 5.39
C HIS A 66 0.78 13.54 6.62
N GLU A 67 0.36 14.64 7.27
CA GLU A 67 -0.61 14.56 8.38
C GLU A 67 -2.00 14.09 7.92
N GLN A 68 -2.32 14.33 6.65
CA GLN A 68 -3.54 13.83 6.00
C GLN A 68 -3.38 12.39 5.45
N GLY A 69 -2.14 11.88 5.41
CA GLY A 69 -1.80 10.58 4.84
C GLY A 69 -2.06 9.40 5.78
N LEU A 70 -1.89 8.18 5.26
CA LEU A 70 -2.27 6.94 5.95
C LEU A 70 -1.62 6.78 7.33
N ALA A 71 -0.32 7.06 7.47
CA ALA A 71 0.41 6.87 8.72
C ALA A 71 -0.14 7.73 9.86
N SER A 72 -0.28 9.03 9.58
CA SER A 72 -0.84 9.99 10.52
C SER A 72 -2.28 9.66 10.87
N GLN A 73 -3.13 9.41 9.86
CA GLN A 73 -4.53 9.05 10.10
C GLN A 73 -4.65 7.76 10.92
N LEU A 74 -3.82 6.75 10.69
CA LEU A 74 -3.81 5.52 11.49
C LEU A 74 -3.45 5.80 12.95
N ALA A 75 -2.38 6.56 13.21
CA ALA A 75 -2.01 6.93 14.57
C ALA A 75 -3.08 7.77 15.27
N LYS A 76 -3.71 8.72 14.55
CA LYS A 76 -4.84 9.49 15.06
C LYS A 76 -6.01 8.61 15.47
N GLN A 77 -6.41 7.66 14.62
CA GLN A 77 -7.51 6.74 14.92
C GLN A 77 -7.20 5.80 16.10
N ILE A 78 -5.96 5.36 16.25
CA ILE A 78 -5.55 4.56 17.43
C ILE A 78 -5.60 5.44 18.68
N HIS A 79 -5.03 6.65 18.64
CA HIS A 79 -5.05 7.60 19.75
C HIS A 79 -6.48 7.92 20.21
N GLU A 80 -7.38 8.27 19.28
CA GLU A 80 -8.78 8.59 19.58
C GLU A 80 -9.53 7.42 20.24
N ARG A 81 -9.12 6.17 19.97
CA ARG A 81 -9.72 4.96 20.54
C ARG A 81 -9.15 4.57 21.90
N THR A 82 -7.86 4.75 22.10
CA THR A 82 -7.16 4.25 23.31
C THR A 82 -6.84 5.34 24.32
N GLY A 83 -6.85 6.61 23.91
CA GLY A 83 -6.38 7.76 24.69
C GLY A 83 -4.85 7.81 24.86
N GLN A 84 -4.12 6.85 24.31
CA GLN A 84 -2.66 6.75 24.49
C GLN A 84 -1.92 7.64 23.49
N ALA A 85 -0.72 8.12 23.84
CA ALA A 85 0.13 8.81 22.89
C ALA A 85 0.63 7.85 21.80
N ILE A 86 0.41 8.20 20.53
CA ILE A 86 0.79 7.38 19.36
C ILE A 86 1.65 8.21 18.42
N ALA A 87 2.91 7.81 18.26
CA ALA A 87 3.82 8.40 17.28
C ALA A 87 3.66 7.70 15.93
N TRP A 88 3.89 8.43 14.84
CA TRP A 88 3.82 7.90 13.49
C TRP A 88 4.97 8.38 12.63
N HIS A 89 5.34 7.52 11.68
CA HIS A 89 6.30 7.79 10.63
C HIS A 89 5.80 7.18 9.33
N THR A 90 6.23 7.76 8.21
CA THR A 90 6.01 7.19 6.88
C THR A 90 7.28 7.18 6.05
N PHE A 91 7.45 6.12 5.27
CA PHE A 91 8.46 6.02 4.23
C PHE A 91 7.81 5.49 2.95
N GLY A 92 7.49 6.39 2.04
CA GLY A 92 6.88 6.04 0.76
C GLY A 92 7.65 6.61 -0.41
N VAL A 93 7.69 5.87 -1.51
CA VAL A 93 8.21 6.38 -2.78
C VAL A 93 7.21 6.09 -3.88
N ASN A 94 6.69 7.14 -4.50
CA ASN A 94 5.69 7.03 -5.54
C ASN A 94 6.22 6.24 -6.75
N GLY A 95 5.39 5.34 -7.29
CA GLY A 95 5.73 4.52 -8.45
C GLY A 95 6.74 3.38 -8.19
N ILE A 96 7.23 3.22 -6.95
CA ILE A 96 8.24 2.21 -6.64
C ILE A 96 7.65 0.79 -6.69
N ARG A 97 8.49 -0.20 -7.04
CA ARG A 97 8.18 -1.63 -6.93
C ARG A 97 8.92 -2.23 -5.74
N LEU A 98 8.41 -3.34 -5.20
CA LEU A 98 8.92 -3.94 -3.97
C LEU A 98 10.43 -4.18 -3.97
N GLY A 99 11.00 -4.74 -5.04
CA GLY A 99 12.45 -4.96 -5.12
C GLY A 99 13.29 -3.67 -5.09
N ALA A 100 12.76 -2.55 -5.58
CA ALA A 100 13.45 -1.26 -5.49
C ALA A 100 13.27 -0.63 -4.11
N LEU A 101 12.09 -0.79 -3.49
CA LEU A 101 11.85 -0.36 -2.12
C LEU A 101 12.81 -1.06 -1.15
N ASN A 102 13.00 -2.38 -1.28
CA ASN A 102 13.97 -3.14 -0.46
C ASN A 102 15.38 -2.52 -0.52
N LYS A 103 15.83 -2.06 -1.69
CA LYS A 103 17.15 -1.44 -1.86
C LYS A 103 17.25 -0.07 -1.20
N GLN A 104 16.16 0.69 -1.16
CA GLN A 104 16.12 1.98 -0.47
C GLN A 104 16.07 1.79 1.04
N LEU A 105 15.21 0.88 1.53
CA LEU A 105 15.10 0.57 2.95
C LEU A 105 16.39 0.01 3.53
N ALA A 106 17.17 -0.75 2.74
CA ALA A 106 18.49 -1.24 3.17
C ALA A 106 19.52 -0.11 3.43
N LYS A 107 19.25 1.11 2.96
CA LYS A 107 20.10 2.29 3.15
C LYS A 107 19.44 3.38 3.99
N ALA A 108 18.15 3.21 4.32
CA ALA A 108 17.39 4.21 5.04
C ALA A 108 17.65 4.06 6.53
N ASP A 109 17.81 5.20 7.21
CA ASP A 109 17.73 5.23 8.66
C ASP A 109 16.25 5.28 9.05
N LEU A 110 15.67 4.11 9.28
CA LEU A 110 14.27 3.99 9.66
C LEU A 110 14.12 4.26 11.17
N PRO A 111 12.98 4.79 11.63
CA PRO A 111 12.72 5.04 13.05
C PRO A 111 12.51 3.75 13.84
N GLU A 112 12.45 3.82 15.16
CA GLU A 112 11.86 2.74 15.95
C GLU A 112 10.35 2.65 15.70
N ALA A 113 9.81 1.43 15.69
CA ALA A 113 8.39 1.19 15.44
C ALA A 113 7.94 -0.12 16.10
N ASP A 114 6.74 -0.11 16.64
CA ASP A 114 6.08 -1.29 17.23
C ASP A 114 5.16 -1.96 16.21
N LEU A 115 4.64 -1.17 15.27
CA LEU A 115 3.76 -1.61 14.18
C LEU A 115 4.30 -1.12 12.84
N VAL A 116 4.62 -2.05 11.95
CA VAL A 116 5.03 -1.73 10.57
C VAL A 116 3.97 -2.22 9.59
N VAL A 117 3.44 -1.28 8.79
CA VAL A 117 2.44 -1.55 7.76
C VAL A 117 3.06 -1.38 6.38
N LEU A 118 2.95 -2.42 5.54
CA LEU A 118 3.38 -2.39 4.14
C LEU A 118 2.18 -2.09 3.24
N SER A 119 2.20 -0.95 2.54
CA SER A 119 1.25 -0.63 1.47
C SER A 119 1.94 -0.75 0.11
N MET A 120 1.85 -1.93 -0.50
CA MET A 120 2.52 -2.26 -1.77
C MET A 120 1.69 -3.20 -2.63
N GLY A 121 1.98 -3.21 -3.93
CA GLY A 121 1.53 -4.24 -4.86
C GLY A 121 0.86 -3.70 -6.12
N VAL A 122 0.49 -2.42 -6.14
CA VAL A 122 -0.12 -1.77 -7.32
C VAL A 122 0.90 -1.64 -8.45
N ASN A 123 2.10 -1.12 -8.16
CA ASN A 123 3.14 -0.96 -9.19
C ASN A 123 3.75 -2.30 -9.62
N ASP A 124 3.78 -3.30 -8.75
CA ASP A 124 4.16 -4.68 -9.11
C ASP A 124 3.08 -5.37 -9.95
N THR A 125 1.80 -5.07 -9.69
CA THR A 125 0.67 -5.50 -10.52
C THR A 125 0.78 -4.91 -11.92
N THR A 126 0.82 -3.58 -12.06
CA THR A 126 0.88 -2.92 -13.36
C THR A 126 2.22 -3.13 -14.08
N GLY A 127 3.27 -3.40 -13.30
CA GLY A 127 4.63 -3.66 -13.78
C GLY A 127 4.94 -5.09 -14.19
N PHE A 128 3.96 -6.00 -14.09
CA PHE A 128 4.09 -7.41 -14.42
C PHE A 128 5.22 -8.17 -13.69
N THR A 129 5.58 -7.75 -12.45
CA THR A 129 6.54 -8.49 -11.60
C THR A 129 6.15 -9.97 -11.44
N PRO A 130 7.01 -10.93 -11.79
CA PRO A 130 6.66 -12.35 -11.64
C PRO A 130 6.30 -12.70 -10.19
N ARG A 131 5.26 -13.53 -9.99
CA ARG A 131 4.74 -13.89 -8.66
C ARG A 131 5.82 -14.48 -7.74
N TYR A 132 6.67 -15.37 -8.27
CA TYR A 132 7.76 -15.97 -7.51
C TYR A 132 8.76 -14.91 -7.03
N LYS A 133 9.06 -13.92 -7.88
CA LYS A 133 9.95 -12.82 -7.57
C LYS A 133 9.34 -11.88 -6.53
N PHE A 134 8.04 -11.57 -6.65
CA PHE A 134 7.34 -10.77 -5.65
C PHE A 134 7.33 -11.48 -4.28
N ARG A 135 7.04 -12.79 -4.26
CA ARG A 135 7.13 -13.61 -3.04
C ARG A 135 8.53 -13.56 -2.42
N GLN A 136 9.57 -13.78 -3.23
CA GLN A 136 10.96 -13.71 -2.78
C GLN A 136 11.28 -12.33 -2.18
N GLN A 137 10.88 -11.25 -2.84
CA GLN A 137 11.10 -9.88 -2.38
C GLN A 137 10.39 -9.55 -1.07
N LEU A 138 9.22 -10.13 -0.80
CA LEU A 138 8.54 -10.01 0.50
C LEU A 138 9.32 -10.72 1.61
N LEU A 139 9.85 -11.91 1.33
CA LEU A 139 10.68 -12.66 2.27
C LEU A 139 11.99 -11.93 2.57
N GLU A 140 12.63 -11.36 1.55
CA GLU A 140 13.81 -10.51 1.65
C GLU A 140 13.53 -9.25 2.47
N LEU A 141 12.41 -8.56 2.19
CA LEU A 141 11.99 -7.39 2.95
C LEU A 141 11.81 -7.75 4.43
N ARG A 142 11.12 -8.86 4.70
CA ARG A 142 10.90 -9.28 6.08
C ARG A 142 12.19 -9.62 6.80
N GLN A 143 13.14 -10.27 6.12
CA GLN A 143 14.47 -10.54 6.67
C GLN A 143 15.22 -9.26 6.98
N LEU A 144 15.24 -8.29 6.04
CA LEU A 144 15.86 -6.99 6.21
C LEU A 144 15.33 -6.25 7.44
N LEU A 145 14.02 -6.28 7.64
CA LEU A 145 13.34 -5.59 8.73
C LEU A 145 13.33 -6.37 10.06
N GLY A 146 13.67 -7.66 10.05
CA GLY A 146 13.46 -8.60 11.16
C GLY A 146 14.19 -8.25 12.44
N ALA A 147 15.45 -7.82 12.32
CA ALA A 147 16.27 -7.47 13.48
C ALA A 147 15.76 -6.21 14.21
N ARG A 148 15.21 -5.24 13.46
CA ARG A 148 14.73 -3.97 14.01
C ARG A 148 13.27 -4.01 14.47
N TYR A 149 12.43 -4.75 13.73
CA TYR A 149 11.00 -4.86 14.00
C TYR A 149 10.64 -6.34 14.18
N PRO A 150 10.60 -6.84 15.42
CA PRO A 150 10.37 -8.27 15.69
C PRO A 150 8.92 -8.68 15.42
N ALA A 151 7.95 -7.77 15.58
CA ALA A 151 6.54 -8.02 15.28
C ALA A 151 6.32 -8.40 13.80
N PRO A 152 5.25 -9.16 13.48
CA PRO A 152 4.90 -9.49 12.11
C PRO A 152 4.68 -8.23 11.26
N LEU A 153 5.21 -8.23 10.03
CA LEU A 153 4.97 -7.16 9.07
C LEU A 153 3.51 -7.20 8.62
N MET A 154 2.77 -6.13 8.86
CA MET A 154 1.35 -6.03 8.49
C MET A 154 1.22 -5.72 7.00
N LEU A 155 0.75 -6.70 6.23
CA LEU A 155 0.53 -6.59 4.79
C LEU A 155 -0.85 -6.00 4.52
N LEU A 156 -0.91 -4.73 4.13
CA LEU A 156 -2.13 -4.11 3.64
C LEU A 156 -2.46 -4.68 2.26
N SER A 157 -3.63 -5.30 2.14
CA SER A 157 -4.04 -6.03 0.94
C SER A 157 -3.86 -5.20 -0.34
N VAL A 158 -3.44 -5.85 -1.42
CA VAL A 158 -3.35 -5.17 -2.73
C VAL A 158 -4.77 -4.76 -3.12
N PRO A 159 -5.04 -3.47 -3.40
CA PRO A 159 -6.40 -3.00 -3.58
C PRO A 159 -7.08 -3.68 -4.78
N PRO A 160 -8.42 -3.80 -4.77
CA PRO A 160 -9.19 -4.48 -5.81
C PRO A 160 -9.25 -3.65 -7.11
N MET A 161 -8.15 -3.59 -7.85
CA MET A 161 -7.97 -2.69 -9.01
C MET A 161 -8.99 -2.86 -10.15
N HIS A 162 -9.75 -3.95 -10.17
CA HIS A 162 -10.86 -4.13 -11.13
C HIS A 162 -12.04 -3.19 -10.85
N LEU A 163 -12.12 -2.60 -9.67
CA LEU A 163 -13.14 -1.62 -9.27
C LEU A 163 -12.70 -0.18 -9.56
N PHE A 164 -11.44 0.05 -9.95
CA PHE A 164 -10.93 1.39 -10.23
C PHE A 164 -11.51 1.89 -11.55
N THR A 165 -12.45 2.83 -11.48
CA THR A 165 -13.18 3.37 -12.65
C THR A 165 -12.31 4.26 -13.53
N ALA A 166 -11.23 4.83 -12.98
CA ALA A 166 -10.20 5.55 -13.75
C ALA A 166 -9.48 4.64 -14.78
N LEU A 167 -9.55 3.31 -14.61
CA LEU A 167 -8.98 2.34 -15.53
C LEU A 167 -10.08 1.79 -16.45
N PRO A 168 -9.95 1.87 -17.78
CA PRO A 168 -10.98 1.36 -18.69
C PRO A 168 -11.06 -0.17 -18.69
N ALA A 169 -12.19 -0.73 -19.10
CA ALA A 169 -12.30 -2.14 -19.45
C ALA A 169 -11.82 -2.36 -20.90
N PRO A 170 -11.09 -3.45 -21.22
CA PRO A 170 -10.78 -4.60 -20.36
C PRO A 170 -9.55 -4.44 -19.45
N LEU A 171 -8.78 -3.35 -19.54
CA LEU A 171 -7.55 -3.15 -18.76
C LEU A 171 -7.73 -3.39 -17.26
N ARG A 172 -8.74 -2.75 -16.63
CA ARG A 172 -9.02 -2.90 -15.19
C ARG A 172 -9.26 -4.35 -14.76
N HIS A 173 -9.86 -5.17 -15.63
CA HIS A 173 -10.15 -6.58 -15.31
C HIS A 173 -8.87 -7.43 -15.33
N VAL A 174 -7.99 -7.20 -16.30
CA VAL A 174 -6.71 -7.92 -16.41
C VAL A 174 -5.78 -7.56 -15.25
N ILE A 175 -5.61 -6.26 -14.96
CA ILE A 175 -4.79 -5.83 -13.81
C ILE A 175 -5.44 -6.21 -12.49
N GLY A 176 -6.77 -6.18 -12.37
CA GLY A 176 -7.46 -6.62 -11.16
C GLY A 176 -7.39 -8.13 -10.93
N TRP A 177 -7.36 -8.96 -11.98
CA TRP A 177 -7.02 -10.38 -11.82
C TRP A 177 -5.60 -10.52 -11.26
N ARG A 178 -4.65 -9.79 -11.83
CA ARG A 178 -3.26 -9.84 -11.37
C ARG A 178 -3.07 -9.32 -9.94
N ALA A 179 -3.77 -8.25 -9.56
CA ALA A 179 -3.80 -7.74 -8.19
C ALA A 179 -4.26 -8.82 -7.20
N ARG A 180 -5.36 -9.53 -7.52
CA ARG A 180 -5.85 -10.66 -6.71
C ARG A 180 -4.81 -11.79 -6.58
N LEU A 181 -4.01 -12.05 -7.61
CA LEU A 181 -2.94 -13.05 -7.54
C LEU A 181 -1.80 -12.64 -6.61
N LEU A 182 -1.46 -11.34 -6.54
CA LEU A 182 -0.46 -10.84 -5.59
C LEU A 182 -1.03 -10.76 -4.17
N ASP A 183 -2.29 -10.32 -4.03
CA ASP A 183 -2.99 -10.29 -2.75
C ASP A 183 -3.14 -11.69 -2.12
N HIS A 184 -3.42 -12.70 -2.94
CA HIS A 184 -3.44 -14.08 -2.48
C HIS A 184 -2.09 -14.52 -1.90
N LEU A 185 -0.96 -14.04 -2.44
CA LEU A 185 0.35 -14.32 -1.85
C LEU A 185 0.49 -13.69 -0.46
N TYR A 186 -0.08 -12.51 -0.21
CA TYR A 186 -0.09 -11.91 1.14
C TYR A 186 -0.85 -12.80 2.12
N LYS A 187 -2.04 -13.27 1.73
CA LYS A 187 -2.86 -14.18 2.55
C LYS A 187 -2.13 -15.50 2.83
N THR A 188 -1.54 -16.12 1.81
CA THR A 188 -0.74 -17.33 1.96
C THR A 188 0.44 -17.10 2.91
N LEU A 189 1.18 -16.01 2.74
CA LEU A 189 2.32 -15.67 3.60
C LEU A 189 1.92 -15.47 5.07
N ALA A 190 0.85 -14.71 5.33
CA ALA A 190 0.36 -14.49 6.69
C ALA A 190 -0.18 -15.78 7.33
N SER A 191 -0.71 -16.71 6.53
CA SER A 191 -1.18 -18.01 7.03
C SER A 191 -0.04 -19.00 7.27
N GLU A 192 0.98 -19.03 6.40
CA GLU A 192 2.09 -19.98 6.48
C GLU A 192 3.18 -19.54 7.48
N MET A 193 3.32 -18.23 7.69
CA MET A 193 4.37 -17.62 8.52
C MET A 193 3.78 -16.49 9.40
N PRO A 194 2.81 -16.79 10.30
CA PRO A 194 2.12 -15.78 11.10
C PRO A 194 3.02 -14.99 12.06
N GLU A 195 4.17 -15.56 12.43
CA GLU A 195 5.22 -14.89 13.21
C GLU A 195 5.98 -13.84 12.40
N ARG A 196 5.89 -13.90 11.06
CA ARG A 196 6.57 -12.98 10.15
C ARG A 196 5.63 -12.00 9.48
N PHE A 197 4.41 -12.41 9.16
CA PHE A 197 3.46 -11.59 8.42
C PHE A 197 2.08 -11.67 9.04
N SER A 198 1.39 -10.53 9.07
CA SER A 198 -0.05 -10.47 9.29
C SER A 198 -0.71 -9.86 8.04
N TYR A 199 -1.97 -10.19 7.81
CA TYR A 199 -2.73 -9.67 6.67
C TYR A 199 -3.86 -8.77 7.17
N VAL A 200 -3.98 -7.58 6.59
CA VAL A 200 -5.12 -6.69 6.82
C VAL A 200 -5.81 -6.37 5.51
N HIS A 201 -7.14 -6.41 5.54
CA HIS A 201 -7.95 -6.08 4.39
C HIS A 201 -7.99 -4.57 4.15
N TYR A 202 -7.71 -4.17 2.92
CA TYR A 202 -7.97 -2.83 2.41
C TYR A 202 -9.47 -2.68 2.19
N PRO A 203 -10.14 -1.72 2.85
CA PRO A 203 -11.57 -1.53 2.67
C PRO A 203 -11.85 -1.01 1.26
N VAL A 204 -12.88 -1.55 0.61
CA VAL A 204 -13.25 -1.14 -0.74
C VAL A 204 -13.69 0.33 -0.73
N ILE A 205 -13.01 1.16 -1.52
CA ILE A 205 -13.42 2.54 -1.78
C ILE A 205 -14.35 2.53 -3.00
N SER A 206 -15.66 2.62 -2.74
CA SER A 206 -16.69 2.75 -3.78
C SER A 206 -17.19 4.19 -3.95
N ASP A 207 -17.07 5.01 -2.91
CA ASP A 207 -17.47 6.42 -2.92
C ASP A 207 -16.38 7.28 -3.58
N PRO A 208 -16.68 7.96 -4.70
CA PRO A 208 -15.75 8.88 -5.35
C PRO A 208 -15.25 10.01 -4.44
N GLU A 209 -15.98 10.41 -3.41
CA GLU A 209 -15.54 11.45 -2.47
C GLU A 209 -14.37 11.03 -1.59
N LEU A 210 -14.10 9.73 -1.51
CA LEU A 210 -12.94 9.18 -0.79
C LEU A 210 -11.69 9.16 -1.67
N LEU A 211 -11.81 9.46 -2.96
CA LEU A 211 -10.70 9.50 -3.90
C LEU A 211 -10.17 10.94 -4.06
N ALA A 212 -8.90 11.04 -4.42
CA ALA A 212 -8.26 12.28 -4.82
C ALA A 212 -8.76 12.72 -6.22
N SER A 213 -8.30 13.88 -6.67
CA SER A 213 -8.71 14.48 -7.94
C SER A 213 -8.35 13.66 -9.19
N ASP A 214 -7.47 12.66 -9.07
CA ASP A 214 -7.14 11.73 -10.14
C ASP A 214 -8.12 10.55 -10.25
N GLY A 215 -9.08 10.43 -9.33
CA GLY A 215 -10.06 9.34 -9.28
C GLY A 215 -9.42 7.96 -9.05
N TYR A 216 -8.21 7.92 -8.50
CA TYR A 216 -7.41 6.71 -8.36
C TYR A 216 -6.80 6.55 -6.97
N HIS A 217 -6.09 7.57 -6.46
CA HIS A 217 -5.51 7.53 -5.12
C HIS A 217 -6.56 7.91 -4.07
N PRO A 218 -6.43 7.42 -2.82
CA PRO A 218 -7.23 7.94 -1.71
C PRO A 218 -6.96 9.44 -1.52
N GLY A 219 -8.01 10.22 -1.31
CA GLY A 219 -7.88 11.57 -0.74
C GLY A 219 -7.81 11.51 0.79
N GLU A 220 -7.83 12.66 1.46
CA GLU A 220 -7.79 12.72 2.94
C GLU A 220 -8.90 11.88 3.59
N LYS A 221 -10.15 12.04 3.12
CA LYS A 221 -11.28 11.22 3.61
C LYS A 221 -11.04 9.73 3.40
N GLY A 222 -10.44 9.35 2.27
CA GLY A 222 -10.10 7.97 1.94
C GLY A 222 -9.00 7.39 2.81
N TYR A 223 -7.92 8.14 3.07
CA TYR A 223 -6.88 7.73 4.01
C TYR A 223 -7.43 7.52 5.42
N ARG A 224 -8.29 8.42 5.89
CA ARG A 224 -9.01 8.26 7.17
C ARG A 224 -9.90 7.01 7.18
N TYR A 225 -10.62 6.75 6.09
CA TYR A 225 -11.46 5.55 5.98
C TYR A 225 -10.64 4.25 6.04
N ILE A 226 -9.50 4.20 5.34
CA ILE A 226 -8.56 3.06 5.43
C ILE A 226 -8.02 2.94 6.86
N ALA A 227 -7.55 4.03 7.45
CA ALA A 227 -7.03 4.06 8.82
C ALA A 227 -8.04 3.55 9.86
N GLN A 228 -9.32 3.91 9.73
CA GLN A 228 -10.39 3.44 10.61
C GLN A 228 -10.58 1.92 10.55
N ALA A 229 -10.49 1.33 9.36
CA ALA A 229 -10.56 -0.12 9.20
C ALA A 229 -9.35 -0.83 9.82
N LEU A 230 -8.16 -0.23 9.72
CA LEU A 230 -6.92 -0.78 10.27
C LEU A 230 -6.85 -0.66 11.81
N ALA A 231 -7.26 0.48 12.36
CA ALA A 231 -7.26 0.75 13.81
C ALA A 231 -8.28 -0.07 14.60
N ALA A 232 -9.17 -0.80 13.91
CA ALA A 232 -10.12 -1.73 14.52
C ALA A 232 -9.54 -3.12 14.80
N LEU A 233 -8.30 -3.37 14.38
CA LEU A 233 -7.60 -4.59 14.71
C LEU A 233 -6.98 -4.49 16.12
N PRO A 234 -7.06 -5.56 16.93
CA PRO A 234 -6.56 -5.59 18.31
C PRO A 234 -5.04 -5.32 18.42
#